data_AF-A0A392M369-F1
#
_entry.id   AF-A0A392M369-F1
#
_cell.length_a   1.000
_cell.length_b   1.000
_cell.length_c   1.000
_cell.angle_alpha   90.00
_cell.angle_beta   90.00
_cell.angle_gamma   90.00
#
_symmetry.space_group_name_H-M   'P 1'
#
loop_
_entity.id
_entity.type
_entity.pdbx_description
1 polymer ?
#
loop_
_entity_poly.entity_id
_entity_poly.type
_entity_poly.pdbx_seq_one_letter_code
_entity_poly.pdbx_strand_id
1 'polypeptide(L)'
;MVYKRYQNIGAKAFKPERRIMDEVLAYPMIKEEFDRRQWYKFNSSLTTGNRTVAIEFLFNAWRVKTLQKRNVPLVVKVRGVEIDYSPEAINRVFNFEVPEVCILKERRDGRTRMSAAKREALKSQLTTPGSEWVKPSKKGPPIRFKTARMWDIPRIWAEFWINNVEPCGNNSEITIDIGLEIQAILLGDGINLGYFL
;
A
#
# COMPACT_ATOMS: atom_id res chain seq x y z
N MET A 1 1.48 -26.02 -18.05
CA MET A 1 1.94 -24.63 -17.75
C MET A 1 1.06 -23.93 -16.70
N VAL A 2 -0.25 -24.19 -16.66
CA VAL A 2 -1.22 -23.69 -15.65
C VAL A 2 -0.96 -24.27 -14.24
N TYR A 3 -0.69 -25.57 -14.14
CA TYR A 3 -0.51 -26.29 -12.86
C TYR A 3 0.70 -25.80 -12.03
N LYS A 4 1.86 -25.57 -12.65
CA LYS A 4 3.07 -25.06 -11.96
C LYS A 4 2.88 -23.66 -11.35
N ARG A 5 2.02 -22.82 -11.93
CA ARG A 5 1.72 -21.47 -11.41
C ARG A 5 0.82 -21.51 -10.18
N TYR A 6 -0.16 -22.42 -10.17
CA TYR A 6 -1.06 -22.61 -9.03
C TYR A 6 -0.28 -23.12 -7.82
N GLN A 7 0.68 -24.02 -8.02
CA GLN A 7 1.57 -24.49 -6.96
C GLN A 7 2.42 -23.35 -6.36
N ASN A 8 2.88 -22.39 -7.17
CA ASN A 8 3.70 -21.27 -6.70
C ASN A 8 2.94 -20.23 -5.86
N ILE A 9 1.63 -20.07 -6.07
CA ILE A 9 0.80 -19.09 -5.34
C ILE A 9 -0.02 -19.79 -4.24
N GLY A 10 -0.56 -20.97 -4.50
CA GLY A 10 -1.42 -21.71 -3.60
C GLY A 10 -0.74 -22.15 -2.31
N ALA A 11 0.59 -22.35 -2.34
CA ALA A 11 1.40 -22.67 -1.16
C ALA A 11 1.80 -21.43 -0.34
N LYS A 12 1.56 -20.21 -0.83
CA LYS A 12 1.92 -18.99 -0.08
C LYS A 12 0.93 -18.74 1.06
N ALA A 13 1.49 -18.34 2.20
CA ALA A 13 0.72 -17.78 3.29
C ALA A 13 0.29 -16.36 2.92
N PHE A 14 -1.00 -16.07 3.09
CA PHE A 14 -1.50 -14.70 3.03
C PHE A 14 -1.34 -14.08 4.40
N LYS A 15 -0.74 -12.90 4.44
CA LYS A 15 -0.77 -12.09 5.65
C LYS A 15 -2.21 -11.60 5.83
N PRO A 16 -2.81 -11.75 7.02
CA PRO A 16 -4.14 -11.23 7.25
C PRO A 16 -4.11 -9.70 7.14
N GLU A 17 -5.08 -9.17 6.41
CA GLU A 17 -5.41 -7.74 6.40
C GLU A 17 -5.84 -7.31 7.81
N ARG A 18 -5.66 -6.02 8.12
CA ARG A 18 -5.93 -5.45 9.44
C ARG A 18 -6.67 -4.15 9.33
N ARG A 19 -7.95 -4.15 9.69
CA ARG A 19 -8.72 -2.91 9.83
C ARG A 19 -8.16 -2.04 10.96
N ILE A 20 -8.33 -0.74 10.82
CA ILE A 20 -8.27 0.19 11.94
C ILE A 20 -9.53 -0.02 12.79
N MET A 21 -9.34 -0.20 14.09
CA MET A 21 -10.41 -0.40 15.08
C MET A 21 -11.06 0.93 15.46
N ASP A 22 -12.28 0.89 15.97
CA ASP A 22 -13.09 2.08 16.24
C ASP A 22 -12.42 3.01 17.27
N GLU A 23 -11.69 2.45 18.24
CA GLU A 23 -10.93 3.24 19.22
C GLU A 23 -9.82 4.08 18.57
N VAL A 24 -9.23 3.55 17.49
CA VAL A 24 -8.19 4.25 16.73
C VAL A 24 -8.82 5.23 15.72
N LEU A 25 -9.95 4.87 15.13
CA LEU A 25 -10.72 5.79 14.28
C LEU A 25 -11.25 7.00 15.06
N ALA A 26 -11.41 6.90 16.38
CA ALA A 26 -11.82 8.01 17.23
C ALA A 26 -10.76 9.12 17.36
N TYR A 27 -9.49 8.86 17.03
CA TYR A 27 -8.47 9.92 17.04
C TYR A 27 -8.73 10.93 15.91
N PRO A 28 -8.79 12.26 16.20
CA PRO A 28 -9.18 13.26 15.22
C PRO A 28 -8.39 13.21 13.90
N MET A 29 -7.06 13.07 13.98
CA MET A 29 -6.21 13.02 12.78
C MET A 29 -6.42 11.76 11.93
N ILE A 30 -6.87 10.65 12.54
CA ILE A 30 -7.21 9.43 11.80
C ILE A 30 -8.59 9.57 11.17
N LYS A 31 -9.56 10.05 11.97
CA LYS A 31 -10.93 10.29 11.53
C LYS A 31 -10.99 11.23 10.32
N GLU A 32 -10.29 12.35 10.40
CA GLU A 32 -10.27 13.38 9.35
C GLU A 32 -9.81 12.82 8.01
N GLU A 33 -8.75 12.01 8.00
CA GLU A 33 -8.25 11.39 6.78
C GLU A 33 -9.22 10.30 6.26
N PHE A 34 -9.88 9.57 7.14
CA PHE A 34 -10.92 8.60 6.74
C PHE A 34 -12.15 9.27 6.14
N ASP A 35 -12.61 10.37 6.74
CA ASP A 35 -13.72 11.19 6.24
C ASP A 35 -13.37 11.78 4.88
N ARG A 36 -12.21 12.42 4.78
CA ARG A 36 -11.78 13.10 3.55
C ARG A 36 -11.55 12.13 2.40
N ARG A 37 -10.99 10.95 2.67
CA ARG A 37 -10.63 9.97 1.63
C ARG A 37 -11.70 8.91 1.37
N GLN A 38 -12.77 8.89 2.17
CA GLN A 38 -13.85 7.91 2.11
C GLN A 38 -13.36 6.46 2.30
N TRP A 39 -12.45 6.24 3.26
CA TRP A 39 -11.82 4.93 3.46
C TRP A 39 -12.62 3.94 4.33
N TYR A 40 -13.76 4.36 4.89
CA TYR A 40 -14.57 3.52 5.79
C TYR A 40 -15.04 2.21 5.15
N LYS A 41 -15.52 2.25 3.90
CA LYS A 41 -16.01 1.06 3.21
C LYS A 41 -14.89 0.04 3.01
N PHE A 42 -13.72 0.49 2.58
CA PHE A 42 -12.54 -0.35 2.46
C PHE A 42 -12.15 -0.95 3.81
N ASN A 43 -12.01 -0.14 4.85
CA ASN A 43 -11.66 -0.60 6.19
C ASN A 43 -12.65 -1.65 6.75
N SER A 44 -13.94 -1.47 6.48
CA SER A 44 -14.98 -2.41 6.88
C SER A 44 -14.90 -3.76 6.14
N SER A 45 -14.40 -3.77 4.90
CA SER A 45 -14.28 -5.01 4.12
C SER A 45 -13.14 -5.92 4.56
N LEU A 46 -12.13 -5.40 5.28
CA LEU A 46 -10.93 -6.13 5.70
C LEU A 46 -11.21 -7.23 6.74
N THR A 47 -12.45 -7.36 7.24
CA THR A 47 -12.85 -8.43 8.16
C THR A 47 -13.33 -9.71 7.46
N THR A 48 -13.56 -9.65 6.15
CA THR A 48 -14.17 -10.75 5.40
C THR A 48 -13.35 -11.06 4.16
N GLY A 49 -13.09 -12.34 3.90
CA GLY A 49 -12.37 -12.73 2.70
C GLY A 49 -12.49 -14.23 2.43
N ASN A 50 -12.44 -14.59 1.15
CA ASN A 50 -12.38 -15.98 0.72
C ASN A 50 -11.02 -16.25 0.08
N ARG A 51 -10.15 -16.95 0.80
CA ARG A 51 -8.79 -17.28 0.34
C ARG A 51 -8.79 -17.99 -1.01
N THR A 52 -9.72 -18.90 -1.24
CA THR A 52 -9.80 -19.66 -2.49
C THR A 52 -10.11 -18.73 -3.66
N VAL A 53 -11.09 -17.84 -3.51
CA VAL A 53 -11.44 -16.84 -4.53
C VAL A 53 -10.29 -15.86 -4.76
N ALA A 54 -9.60 -15.41 -3.70
CA ALA A 54 -8.44 -14.53 -3.82
C ALA A 54 -7.28 -15.20 -4.59
N ILE A 55 -7.02 -16.49 -4.35
CA ILE A 55 -6.00 -17.24 -5.10
C ILE A 55 -6.41 -17.39 -6.57
N GLU A 56 -7.68 -17.72 -6.86
CA GLU A 56 -8.19 -17.80 -8.24
C GLU A 56 -8.02 -16.46 -8.97
N PHE A 57 -8.40 -15.36 -8.32
CA PHE A 57 -8.22 -14.00 -8.84
C PHE A 57 -6.75 -13.69 -9.12
N LEU A 58 -5.86 -13.85 -8.13
CA LEU A 58 -4.44 -13.54 -8.27
C LEU A 58 -3.77 -14.41 -9.33
N PHE A 59 -4.18 -15.68 -9.44
CA PHE A 59 -3.69 -16.58 -10.48
C PHE A 59 -4.04 -16.08 -11.88
N ASN A 60 -5.30 -15.64 -12.09
CA ASN A 60 -5.74 -15.13 -13.37
C ASN A 60 -5.16 -13.73 -13.67
N ALA A 61 -4.94 -12.92 -12.63
CA ALA A 61 -4.33 -11.61 -12.74
C ALA A 61 -2.79 -11.67 -12.90
N TRP A 62 -2.17 -12.81 -12.62
CA TRP A 62 -0.71 -12.98 -12.67
C TRP A 62 -0.18 -12.82 -14.09
N ARG A 63 0.33 -11.62 -14.40
CA ARG A 63 0.98 -11.32 -15.68
C ARG A 63 2.44 -11.72 -15.64
N VAL A 64 2.86 -12.58 -16.57
CA VAL A 64 4.28 -12.85 -16.82
C VAL A 64 4.88 -11.60 -17.48
N LYS A 65 6.09 -11.18 -17.06
CA LYS A 65 6.78 -9.99 -17.59
C LYS A 65 6.85 -9.93 -19.12
N THR A 66 6.88 -11.09 -19.79
CA THR A 66 6.89 -11.20 -21.27
C THR A 66 5.56 -10.84 -21.94
N LEU A 67 4.46 -10.77 -21.18
CA LEU A 67 3.12 -10.41 -21.65
C LEU A 67 2.70 -8.98 -21.25
N GLN A 68 3.60 -8.20 -20.64
CA GLN A 68 3.39 -6.78 -20.35
C GLN A 68 3.48 -5.96 -21.64
N LYS A 69 2.53 -6.18 -22.57
CA LYS A 69 2.24 -5.19 -23.60
C LYS A 69 1.70 -3.93 -22.90
N ARG A 70 2.02 -2.75 -23.41
CA ARG A 70 1.32 -1.52 -23.00
C ARG A 70 -0.17 -1.72 -23.33
N ASN A 71 -1.05 -1.37 -22.39
CA ASN A 71 -2.52 -1.37 -22.53
C ASN A 71 -3.24 -2.74 -22.52
N VAL A 72 -2.75 -3.75 -21.80
CA VAL A 72 -3.57 -4.97 -21.60
C VAL A 72 -4.70 -4.66 -20.59
N PRO A 73 -5.97 -4.98 -20.90
CA PRO A 73 -7.11 -4.76 -20.02
C PRO A 73 -6.92 -5.38 -18.63
N LEU A 74 -7.19 -4.62 -17.57
CA LEU A 74 -7.15 -5.08 -16.18
C LEU A 74 -8.45 -5.82 -15.83
N VAL A 75 -8.74 -6.89 -16.60
CA VAL A 75 -9.93 -7.72 -16.41
C VAL A 75 -9.52 -9.18 -16.31
N VAL A 76 -10.09 -9.93 -15.37
CA VAL A 76 -9.89 -11.37 -15.19
C VAL A 76 -11.23 -12.07 -15.00
N LYS A 77 -11.29 -13.37 -15.32
CA LYS A 77 -12.49 -14.18 -15.11
C LYS A 77 -12.33 -15.07 -13.90
N VAL A 78 -13.18 -14.97 -12.89
CA VAL A 78 -13.19 -15.82 -11.69
C VAL A 78 -14.57 -16.47 -11.56
N ARG A 79 -14.63 -17.80 -11.55
CA ARG A 79 -15.89 -18.58 -11.46
C ARG A 79 -16.97 -18.16 -12.47
N GLY A 80 -16.55 -17.83 -13.69
CA GLY A 80 -17.48 -17.40 -14.74
C GLY A 80 -17.74 -15.89 -14.78
N VAL A 81 -17.37 -15.14 -13.75
CA VAL A 81 -17.59 -13.69 -13.63
C VAL A 81 -16.36 -12.91 -14.10
N GLU A 82 -16.56 -11.90 -14.95
CA GLU A 82 -15.51 -10.96 -15.32
C GLU A 82 -15.35 -9.89 -14.23
N ILE A 83 -14.12 -9.70 -13.78
CA ILE A 83 -13.74 -8.78 -12.71
C ILE A 83 -12.77 -7.77 -13.31
N ASP A 84 -13.24 -6.53 -13.45
CA ASP A 84 -12.40 -5.37 -13.73
C ASP A 84 -11.73 -4.90 -12.43
N TYR A 85 -10.40 -4.96 -12.42
CA TYR A 85 -9.54 -4.51 -11.33
C TYR A 85 -8.70 -3.30 -11.74
N SER A 86 -9.18 -2.51 -12.69
CA SER A 86 -8.64 -1.18 -12.94
C SER A 86 -8.77 -0.28 -11.71
N PRO A 87 -7.87 0.70 -11.52
CA PRO A 87 -7.98 1.70 -10.46
C PRO A 87 -9.36 2.35 -10.40
N GLU A 88 -9.95 2.65 -11.57
CA GLU A 88 -11.27 3.25 -11.69
C GLU A 88 -12.37 2.32 -11.18
N ALA A 89 -12.29 1.02 -11.48
CA ALA A 89 -13.24 0.03 -10.96
C ALA A 89 -13.11 -0.15 -9.45
N ILE A 90 -11.88 -0.24 -8.93
CA ILE A 90 -11.61 -0.34 -7.50
C ILE A 90 -12.16 0.89 -6.75
N ASN A 91 -11.88 2.09 -7.26
CA ASN A 91 -12.40 3.34 -6.70
C ASN A 91 -13.93 3.35 -6.62
N ARG A 92 -14.63 2.89 -7.67
CA ARG A 92 -16.10 2.77 -7.66
C ARG A 92 -16.59 1.75 -6.63
N VAL A 93 -15.93 0.60 -6.52
CA VAL A 93 -16.33 -0.45 -5.56
C VAL A 93 -16.25 0.06 -4.13
N PHE A 94 -15.17 0.75 -3.76
CA PHE A 94 -14.98 1.24 -2.39
C PHE A 94 -15.50 2.66 -2.16
N ASN A 95 -15.95 3.35 -3.21
CA ASN A 95 -16.36 4.75 -3.16
C ASN A 95 -15.24 5.67 -2.63
N PHE A 96 -14.02 5.46 -3.10
CA PHE A 96 -12.89 6.30 -2.72
C PHE A 96 -13.03 7.71 -3.28
N GLU A 97 -12.58 8.69 -2.51
CA GLU A 97 -12.34 10.03 -3.03
C GLU A 97 -11.18 9.98 -4.05
N VAL A 98 -11.42 10.47 -5.27
CA VAL A 98 -10.42 10.48 -6.34
C VAL A 98 -9.95 11.93 -6.57
N PRO A 99 -8.73 12.29 -6.14
CA PRO A 99 -8.20 13.62 -6.37
C PRO A 99 -7.89 13.82 -7.86
N GLU A 100 -7.94 15.08 -8.32
CA GLU A 100 -7.52 15.46 -9.67
C GLU A 100 -6.06 15.05 -9.95
N VAL A 101 -5.19 15.20 -8.95
CA VAL A 101 -3.78 14.80 -9.02
C VAL A 101 -3.45 13.85 -7.87
N CYS A 102 -2.90 12.68 -8.21
CA CYS A 102 -2.36 11.73 -7.22
C CYS A 102 -0.90 12.09 -6.88
N ILE A 103 -0.73 12.95 -5.88
CA ILE A 103 0.58 13.44 -5.42
C ILE A 103 1.50 12.30 -4.95
N LEU A 104 0.94 11.25 -4.31
CA LEU A 104 1.75 10.09 -3.92
C LEU A 104 2.44 9.46 -5.15
N LYS A 105 1.71 9.30 -6.25
CA LYS A 105 2.24 8.68 -7.46
C LYS A 105 3.42 9.50 -8.00
N GLU A 106 3.30 10.82 -8.07
CA GLU A 106 4.39 11.70 -8.50
C GLU A 106 5.61 11.62 -7.58
N ARG A 107 5.40 11.59 -6.26
CA ARG A 107 6.47 11.43 -5.27
C ARG A 107 7.22 10.11 -5.46
N ARG A 108 6.49 9.02 -5.69
CA ARG A 108 7.07 7.68 -5.95
C ARG A 108 7.82 7.64 -7.27
N ASP A 109 7.27 8.24 -8.34
CA ASP A 109 7.94 8.34 -9.64
C ASP A 109 9.26 9.13 -9.52
N GLY A 110 9.30 10.17 -8.66
CA GLY A 110 10.48 10.98 -8.39
C GLY A 110 11.48 10.42 -7.37
N ARG A 111 11.18 9.31 -6.66
CA ARG A 111 11.97 8.83 -5.50
C ARG A 111 13.45 8.57 -5.80
N THR A 112 13.76 8.10 -7.00
CA THR A 112 15.12 7.73 -7.40
C THR A 112 16.02 8.96 -7.52
N ARG A 113 15.42 10.12 -7.80
CA ARG A 113 16.07 11.42 -7.90
C ARG A 113 16.09 12.17 -6.56
N MET A 114 15.51 11.58 -5.50
CA MET A 114 15.41 12.21 -4.20
C MET A 114 16.78 12.28 -3.52
N SER A 115 17.22 13.50 -3.19
CA SER A 115 18.51 13.77 -2.53
C SER A 115 18.59 13.15 -1.13
N ALA A 116 19.81 12.98 -0.62
CA ALA A 116 20.04 12.50 0.74
C ALA A 116 19.37 13.41 1.79
N ALA A 117 19.43 14.73 1.62
CA ALA A 117 18.77 15.69 2.51
C ALA A 117 17.25 15.52 2.55
N LYS A 118 16.59 15.30 1.39
CA LYS A 118 15.15 15.03 1.34
C LYS A 118 14.78 13.70 2.00
N ARG A 119 15.62 12.67 1.86
CA ARG A 119 15.44 11.39 2.58
C ARG A 119 15.55 11.57 4.09
N GLU A 120 16.54 12.34 4.53
CA GLU A 120 16.72 12.63 5.95
C GLU A 120 15.55 13.43 6.52
N ALA A 121 15.08 14.45 5.81
CA ALA A 121 13.91 15.23 6.20
C ALA A 121 12.66 14.34 6.32
N LEU A 122 12.42 13.44 5.37
CA LEU A 122 11.33 12.47 5.41
C LEU A 122 11.43 11.57 6.65
N LYS A 123 12.61 10.98 6.90
CA LYS A 123 12.82 10.14 8.10
C LYS A 123 12.57 10.94 9.38
N SER A 124 13.14 12.13 9.49
CA SER A 124 13.04 12.98 10.68
C SER A 124 11.62 13.46 10.97
N GLN A 125 10.80 13.66 9.93
CA GLN A 125 9.37 13.96 10.11
C GLN A 125 8.61 12.79 10.73
N LEU A 126 8.96 11.55 10.36
CA LEU A 126 8.18 10.35 10.72
C LEU A 126 8.68 9.64 11.98
N THR A 127 9.86 10.01 12.49
CA THR A 127 10.54 9.29 13.56
C THR A 127 11.02 10.18 14.70
N THR A 128 11.22 9.59 15.87
CA THR A 128 11.78 10.27 17.04
C THR A 128 13.21 10.75 16.76
N PRO A 129 13.68 11.84 17.38
CA PRO A 129 15.07 12.30 17.26
C PRO A 129 16.08 11.19 17.53
N GLY A 130 17.22 11.21 16.82
CA GLY A 130 18.28 10.20 16.93
C GLY A 130 17.98 8.87 16.20
N SER A 131 16.88 8.78 15.45
CA SER A 131 16.58 7.60 14.65
C SER A 131 17.60 7.38 13.54
N GLU A 132 18.21 6.21 13.52
CA GLU A 132 19.19 5.85 12.50
C GLU A 132 18.54 5.21 11.27
N TRP A 133 19.23 5.34 10.13
CA TRP A 133 18.95 4.51 8.98
C TRP A 133 19.33 3.05 9.27
N VAL A 134 18.54 2.12 8.73
CA VAL A 134 18.96 0.72 8.71
C VAL A 134 20.16 0.62 7.79
N LYS A 135 21.27 0.07 8.30
CA LYS A 135 22.52 -0.12 7.55
C LYS A 135 22.22 -0.82 6.22
N PRO A 136 22.50 -0.18 5.06
CA PRO A 136 22.27 -0.83 3.78
C PRO A 136 23.23 -2.01 3.64
N SER A 137 22.76 -3.13 3.06
CA SER A 137 23.61 -4.33 2.88
C SER A 137 24.67 -4.16 1.79
N LYS A 138 24.62 -3.09 1.00
CA LYS A 138 25.56 -2.75 -0.09
C LYS A 138 25.74 -1.23 -0.20
N LYS A 139 26.82 -0.78 -0.86
CA LYS A 139 27.09 0.62 -1.22
C LYS A 139 25.91 1.20 -2.00
N GLY A 140 25.03 1.92 -1.31
CA GLY A 140 23.84 2.56 -1.86
C GLY A 140 23.27 3.51 -0.82
N PRO A 141 22.46 4.51 -1.24
CA PRO A 141 21.87 5.44 -0.30
C PRO A 141 20.94 4.67 0.65
N PRO A 142 20.82 5.09 1.91
CA PRO A 142 19.85 4.51 2.83
C PRO A 142 18.44 4.57 2.24
N ILE A 143 17.70 3.46 2.41
CA ILE A 143 16.35 3.30 1.87
C ILE A 143 15.32 2.88 2.92
N ARG A 144 15.77 2.63 4.16
CA ARG A 144 14.91 2.09 5.22
C ARG A 144 15.26 2.63 6.60
N PHE A 145 14.24 2.82 7.44
CA PHE A 145 14.37 3.17 8.86
C PHE A 145 13.45 2.27 9.70
N LYS A 146 13.69 2.20 11.02
CA LYS A 146 12.98 1.26 11.90
C LYS A 146 11.58 1.77 12.26
N THR A 147 10.57 0.91 12.12
CA THR A 147 9.18 1.19 12.54
C THR A 147 9.10 1.50 14.04
N ALA A 148 9.93 0.82 14.85
CA ALA A 148 9.98 0.99 16.31
C ALA A 148 10.42 2.39 16.76
N ARG A 149 10.94 3.23 15.86
CA ARG A 149 11.35 4.60 16.15
C ARG A 149 10.38 5.64 15.58
N MET A 150 9.27 5.22 15.00
CA MET A 150 8.25 6.13 14.48
C MET A 150 7.46 6.78 15.60
N TRP A 151 6.95 7.99 15.35
CA TRP A 151 5.87 8.55 16.17
C TRP A 151 4.61 7.71 16.02
N ASP A 152 3.73 7.72 17.03
CA ASP A 152 2.56 6.83 17.10
C ASP A 152 1.62 6.99 15.90
N ILE A 153 1.33 8.23 15.50
CA ILE A 153 0.42 8.51 14.38
C ILE A 153 1.00 8.05 13.03
N PRO A 154 2.23 8.43 12.64
CA PRO A 154 2.91 7.81 11.51
C PRO A 154 2.93 6.28 11.55
N ARG A 155 3.15 5.68 12.73
CA ARG A 155 3.19 4.23 12.90
C ARG A 155 1.84 3.57 12.65
N ILE A 156 0.74 4.15 13.13
CA ILE A 156 -0.62 3.66 12.85
C ILE A 156 -0.85 3.61 11.34
N TRP A 157 -0.49 4.67 10.62
CA TRP A 157 -0.61 4.73 9.16
C TRP A 157 0.29 3.72 8.46
N ALA A 158 1.53 3.57 8.92
CA ALA A 158 2.47 2.57 8.40
C ALA A 158 1.90 1.15 8.54
N GLU A 159 1.36 0.83 9.72
CA GLU A 159 0.78 -0.47 9.99
C GLU A 159 -0.48 -0.70 9.13
N PHE A 160 -1.37 0.28 9.01
CA PHE A 160 -2.52 0.18 8.12
C PHE A 160 -2.09 -0.11 6.67
N TRP A 161 -1.15 0.68 6.14
CA TRP A 161 -0.73 0.56 4.75
C TRP A 161 0.01 -0.74 4.44
N ILE A 162 0.96 -1.15 5.30
CA ILE A 162 1.75 -2.38 5.13
C ILE A 162 0.91 -3.65 5.30
N ASN A 163 -0.26 -3.57 5.93
CA ASN A 163 -1.13 -4.74 6.05
C ASN A 163 -2.19 -4.83 4.95
N ASN A 164 -2.60 -3.69 4.37
CA ASN A 164 -3.81 -3.66 3.52
C ASN A 164 -3.57 -3.18 2.08
N VAL A 165 -2.52 -2.40 1.83
CA VAL A 165 -2.29 -1.79 0.51
C VAL A 165 -1.02 -2.34 -0.13
N GLU A 166 0.09 -2.30 0.61
CA GLU A 166 1.35 -2.90 0.16
C GLU A 166 1.87 -3.93 1.15
N PRO A 167 1.25 -5.14 1.19
CA PRO A 167 1.67 -6.23 2.05
C PRO A 167 3.16 -6.55 1.95
N CYS A 168 3.89 -6.30 3.05
CA CYS A 168 5.30 -6.65 3.18
C CYS A 168 5.51 -7.71 4.27
N GLY A 169 6.43 -8.64 4.01
CA GLY A 169 6.86 -9.66 4.97
C GLY A 169 7.73 -9.11 6.11
N ASN A 170 8.34 -7.94 5.93
CA ASN A 170 9.06 -7.23 6.99
C ASN A 170 8.26 -5.99 7.41
N ASN A 171 7.78 -5.98 8.64
CA ASN A 171 7.06 -4.85 9.27
C ASN A 171 7.93 -4.08 10.29
N SER A 172 9.17 -4.53 10.53
CA SER A 172 10.11 -3.85 11.44
C SER A 172 10.84 -2.67 10.79
N GLU A 173 10.68 -2.50 9.49
CA GLU A 173 11.35 -1.49 8.67
C GLU A 173 10.37 -0.81 7.72
N ILE A 174 10.53 0.50 7.57
CA ILE A 174 9.78 1.34 6.64
C ILE A 174 10.68 1.69 5.47
N THR A 175 10.19 1.51 4.25
CA THR A 175 10.88 1.94 3.02
C THR A 175 10.59 3.42 2.74
N ILE A 176 11.39 4.04 1.87
CA ILE A 176 11.09 5.39 1.38
C ILE A 176 9.69 5.49 0.76
N ASP A 177 9.25 4.48 0.00
CA ASP A 177 7.92 4.51 -0.65
C ASP A 177 6.77 4.56 0.38
N ILE A 178 6.88 3.79 1.45
CA ILE A 178 5.92 3.80 2.55
C ILE A 178 6.03 5.11 3.35
N GLY A 179 7.25 5.62 3.55
CA GLY A 179 7.46 6.93 4.17
C GLY A 179 6.79 8.07 3.39
N LEU A 180 6.94 8.08 2.06
CA LEU A 180 6.31 9.08 1.19
C LEU A 180 4.78 9.01 1.26
N GLU A 181 4.22 7.82 1.41
CA GLU A 181 2.78 7.65 1.64
C GLU A 181 2.35 8.25 2.96
N ILE A 182 3.00 7.89 4.05
CA ILE A 182 2.64 8.41 5.38
C ILE A 182 2.78 9.94 5.38
N GLN A 183 3.82 10.49 4.75
CA GLN A 183 3.95 11.92 4.57
C GLN A 183 2.78 12.52 3.75
N ALA A 184 2.34 11.85 2.67
CA ALA A 184 1.19 12.30 1.89
C ALA A 184 -0.12 12.27 2.69
N ILE A 185 -0.31 11.28 3.57
CA ILE A 185 -1.42 11.25 4.52
C ILE A 185 -1.34 12.45 5.48
N LEU A 186 -0.20 12.62 6.15
CA LEU A 186 -0.03 13.66 7.18
C LEU A 186 -0.12 15.09 6.63
N LEU A 187 0.22 15.29 5.36
CA LEU A 187 0.12 16.60 4.70
C LEU A 187 -1.24 16.83 4.02
N GLY A 188 -2.17 15.87 4.09
CA GLY A 188 -3.47 15.98 3.43
C GLY A 188 -3.42 15.83 1.91
N ASP A 189 -2.31 15.36 1.34
CA ASP A 189 -2.12 15.28 -0.11
C ASP A 189 -3.10 14.33 -0.79
N GLY A 190 -3.39 14.60 -2.06
CA GLY A 190 -4.22 13.75 -2.90
C GLY A 190 -3.63 12.35 -3.11
N ILE A 191 -4.37 11.31 -2.71
CA ILE A 191 -4.01 9.90 -2.93
C ILE A 191 -5.21 9.20 -3.56
N ASN A 192 -5.03 8.76 -4.80
CA ASN A 192 -5.96 7.83 -5.44
C ASN A 192 -5.56 6.40 -5.02
N LEU A 193 -6.27 5.85 -4.04
CA LEU A 193 -5.92 4.56 -3.43
C LEU A 193 -6.07 3.40 -4.41
N GLY A 194 -7.00 3.47 -5.37
CA GLY A 194 -7.19 2.44 -6.39
C GLY A 194 -5.96 2.21 -7.29
N TYR A 195 -5.01 3.15 -7.36
CA TYR A 195 -3.74 2.91 -8.06
C TYR A 195 -2.78 1.98 -7.32
N PHE A 196 -2.98 1.80 -6.01
CA PHE A 196 -2.06 1.07 -5.13
C PHE A 196 -2.62 -0.27 -4.64
N LEU A 197 -3.88 -0.57 -4.93
CA LEU A 197 -4.56 -1.86 -4.69
C LEU A 197 -4.55 -2.72 -5.97
#